data_AF-A0A072U7W9-F1
#
_entry.id   AF-A0A072U7W9-F1
#
_cell.length_a   1.000
_cell.length_b   1.000
_cell.length_c   1.000
_cell.angle_alpha   90.00
_cell.angle_beta   90.00
_cell.angle_gamma   90.00
#
_symmetry.space_group_name_H-M   'P 1'
#
loop_
_entity.id
_entity.type
_entity.pdbx_description
1 polymer ?
#
loop_
_entity_poly.entity_id
_entity_poly.type
_entity_poly.pdbx_seq_one_letter_code
_entity_poly.pdbx_strand_id
1 'polypeptide(L)'
;MVHYYSFLLVLLLCVTSSYSSKIVEVNVICQKAKNPSFCSTLLNSKPEGANGADLVSLAQYTIDVLRVNLTNTVKLINTLIS
;
A
#
# COMPACT_ATOMS: atom_id res chain seq x y z
N MET A 1 6.73 -43.51 5.27
CA MET A 1 7.28 -42.42 4.42
C MET A 1 6.19 -41.61 3.72
N VAL A 2 5.13 -42.21 3.18
CA VAL A 2 4.04 -41.50 2.46
C VAL A 2 3.24 -40.53 3.36
N HIS A 3 2.98 -40.91 4.61
CA HIS A 3 2.26 -40.06 5.58
C HIS A 3 3.04 -38.78 5.95
N TYR A 4 4.37 -38.86 6.06
CA TYR A 4 5.22 -37.69 6.38
C TYR A 4 5.23 -36.69 5.22
N TYR A 5 5.34 -37.19 3.99
CA TYR A 5 5.27 -36.37 2.78
C TYR A 5 3.90 -35.71 2.61
N SER A 6 2.82 -36.43 2.92
CA SER A 6 1.46 -35.89 2.92
C SER A 6 1.27 -34.79 3.97
N PHE A 7 1.85 -34.95 5.17
CA PHE A 7 1.75 -33.97 6.24
C PHE A 7 2.53 -32.68 5.90
N LEU A 8 3.72 -32.82 5.32
CA LEU A 8 4.51 -31.69 4.81
C LEU A 8 3.79 -30.94 3.68
N LEU A 9 3.12 -31.66 2.77
CA LEU A 9 2.36 -31.07 1.67
C LEU A 9 1.17 -30.25 2.20
N VAL A 10 0.45 -30.76 3.21
CA VAL A 10 -0.66 -30.03 3.86
C VAL A 10 -0.15 -28.77 4.57
N LEU A 11 0.98 -28.86 5.28
CA LEU A 11 1.63 -27.71 5.90
C LEU A 11 2.02 -26.64 4.87
N LEU A 12 2.60 -27.04 3.74
CA LEU A 12 3.00 -26.14 2.67
C LEU A 12 1.78 -25.43 2.06
N LEU A 13 0.68 -26.15 1.82
CA LEU A 13 -0.57 -25.59 1.30
C LEU A 13 -1.22 -24.62 2.30
N CYS A 14 -1.24 -24.93 3.60
CA CYS A 14 -1.75 -24.05 4.65
C CYS A 14 -1.00 -22.72 4.73
N VAL A 15 0.33 -22.73 4.56
CA VAL A 15 1.14 -21.51 4.59
C VAL A 15 0.80 -20.62 3.39
N THR A 16 0.57 -21.18 2.21
CA THR A 16 0.18 -20.41 1.01
C THR A 16 -1.22 -19.81 1.10
N SER A 17 -2.20 -20.51 1.69
CA SER A 17 -3.57 -19.98 1.87
C SER A 17 -3.67 -18.83 2.88
N SER A 18 -2.64 -18.65 3.72
CA SER A 18 -2.62 -17.63 4.78
C SER A 18 -2.24 -16.24 4.25
N TYR A 19 -1.67 -16.15 3.05
CA TYR A 19 -1.42 -14.90 2.34
C TYR A 19 -2.68 -14.45 1.61
N SER A 20 -3.78 -14.25 2.35
CA SER A 20 -4.85 -13.39 1.87
C SER A 20 -4.27 -11.97 1.90
N SER A 21 -3.74 -11.51 0.76
CA SER A 21 -3.47 -10.09 0.58
C SER A 21 -4.81 -9.40 0.83
N LYS A 22 -4.91 -8.68 1.95
CA LYS A 22 -6.11 -7.93 2.25
C LYS A 22 -6.18 -6.82 1.20
N ILE A 23 -6.88 -7.10 0.11
CA ILE A 23 -7.27 -6.09 -0.86
C ILE A 23 -8.12 -5.12 -0.05
N VAL A 24 -7.55 -3.93 0.21
CA VAL A 24 -8.24 -2.92 1.02
C VAL A 24 -8.93 -1.97 0.08
N GLU A 25 -10.23 -1.81 0.27
CA GLU A 25 -10.98 -0.79 -0.45
C GLU A 25 -10.49 0.61 -0.05
N VAL A 26 -10.08 1.40 -1.05
CA VAL A 26 -9.64 2.81 -0.87
C VAL A 26 -10.65 3.60 -0.04
N ASN A 27 -11.95 3.37 -0.25
CA ASN A 27 -13.00 4.04 0.49
C ASN A 27 -12.91 3.80 2.01
N VAL A 28 -12.61 2.57 2.44
CA VAL A 28 -12.47 2.22 3.87
C VAL A 28 -11.28 2.94 4.51
N ILE A 29 -10.19 3.13 3.77
CA ILE A 29 -9.01 3.88 4.23
C ILE A 29 -9.34 5.37 4.30
N CYS A 30 -9.89 5.93 3.22
CA CYS A 30 -10.05 7.36 3.09
C CYS A 30 -11.16 7.96 3.95
N GLN A 31 -12.17 7.18 4.34
CA GLN A 31 -13.16 7.62 5.34
C GLN A 31 -12.53 7.90 6.72
N LYS A 32 -11.37 7.30 7.03
CA LYS A 32 -10.64 7.53 8.28
C LYS A 32 -9.61 8.66 8.18
N ALA A 33 -9.35 9.17 6.97
CA ALA A 33 -8.39 10.23 6.76
C ALA A 33 -8.99 11.60 7.14
N LYS A 34 -8.15 12.52 7.61
CA LYS A 34 -8.56 13.91 7.91
C LYS A 34 -9.16 14.62 6.70
N ASN A 35 -8.68 14.29 5.50
CA ASN A 35 -9.23 14.78 4.24
C ASN A 35 -9.53 13.58 3.31
N PRO A 36 -10.77 13.06 3.34
CA PRO A 36 -11.16 11.91 2.53
C PRO A 36 -11.02 12.14 1.02
N SER A 37 -11.33 13.35 0.54
CA SER A 37 -11.23 13.69 -0.89
C SER A 37 -9.78 13.68 -1.37
N PHE A 38 -8.87 14.29 -0.59
CA PHE A 38 -7.45 14.24 -0.87
C PHE A 38 -6.92 12.81 -0.85
N CYS A 39 -7.29 12.03 0.17
CA CYS A 39 -6.88 10.62 0.27
C CYS A 39 -7.35 9.82 -0.96
N SER A 40 -8.62 9.96 -1.35
CA SER A 40 -9.17 9.23 -2.49
C SER A 40 -8.45 9.61 -3.78
N THR A 41 -8.22 10.90 -3.99
CA THR A 41 -7.48 11.41 -5.16
C THR A 41 -6.06 10.85 -5.19
N LEU A 42 -5.37 10.88 -4.05
CA LEU A 42 -4.01 10.37 -3.92
C LEU A 42 -3.94 8.87 -4.20
N LEU A 43 -4.72 8.05 -3.50
CA LEU A 43 -4.63 6.60 -3.65
C LEU A 43 -5.05 6.15 -5.05
N ASN A 44 -6.07 6.76 -5.66
CA ASN A 44 -6.49 6.45 -7.02
C ASN A 44 -5.49 6.92 -8.09
N SER A 45 -4.55 7.82 -7.77
CA SER A 45 -3.45 8.19 -8.68
C SER A 45 -2.27 7.22 -8.64
N LYS A 46 -2.32 6.15 -7.84
CA LYS A 46 -1.28 5.11 -7.83
C LYS A 46 -1.13 4.50 -9.23
N PRO A 47 0.09 4.43 -9.78
CA PRO A 47 0.38 3.67 -11.00
C PRO A 47 -0.08 2.22 -10.86
N GLU A 48 -0.63 1.63 -11.92
CA GLU A 48 -1.28 0.31 -11.92
C GLU A 48 -2.61 0.25 -11.17
N GLY A 49 -3.09 1.40 -10.67
CA GLY A 49 -4.36 1.52 -9.97
C GLY A 49 -4.30 1.12 -8.49
N ALA A 50 -5.34 1.53 -7.76
CA ALA A 50 -5.55 1.16 -6.37
C ALA A 50 -6.39 -0.12 -6.21
N ASN A 51 -7.13 -0.50 -7.25
CA ASN A 51 -7.96 -1.71 -7.24
C ASN A 51 -7.07 -2.95 -7.20
N GLY A 52 -7.24 -3.78 -6.17
CA GLY A 52 -6.42 -4.98 -5.98
C GLY A 52 -5.05 -4.74 -5.35
N ALA A 53 -4.69 -3.49 -5.05
CA ALA A 53 -3.47 -3.19 -4.30
C ALA A 53 -3.63 -3.62 -2.83
N ASP A 54 -2.59 -4.24 -2.27
CA ASP A 54 -2.56 -4.52 -0.85
C ASP A 54 -2.22 -3.25 -0.04
N LEU A 55 -2.53 -3.28 1.26
CA LEU A 55 -2.32 -2.14 2.16
C LEU A 55 -0.87 -1.67 2.22
N VAL A 56 0.11 -2.59 2.12
CA VAL A 56 1.54 -2.25 2.18
C VAL A 56 1.93 -1.48 0.93
N SER A 57 1.49 -1.93 -0.25
CA SER A 57 1.71 -1.22 -1.52
C SER A 57 1.10 0.19 -1.50
N LEU A 58 -0.14 0.34 -1.01
CA LEU A 58 -0.79 1.65 -0.90
C LEU A 58 -0.07 2.59 0.09
N ALA A 59 0.42 2.05 1.21
CA ALA A 59 1.18 2.81 2.19
C ALA A 59 2.54 3.25 1.63
N GLN A 60 3.27 2.36 0.96
CA GLN A 60 4.55 2.69 0.31
C GLN A 60 4.37 3.79 -0.73
N TYR A 61 3.38 3.67 -1.61
CA TYR A 61 3.06 4.71 -2.59
C TYR A 61 2.77 6.06 -1.93
N THR A 62 1.99 6.08 -0.85
CA THR A 62 1.69 7.31 -0.10
C THR A 62 2.97 7.97 0.45
N ILE A 63 3.87 7.17 1.01
CA ILE A 63 5.15 7.66 1.55
C ILE A 63 6.04 8.21 0.43
N ASP A 64 6.08 7.56 -0.72
CA ASP A 64 6.91 8.01 -1.84
C ASP A 64 6.43 9.33 -2.43
N VAL A 65 5.11 9.51 -2.61
CA VAL A 65 4.53 10.80 -3.01
C VAL A 65 4.83 11.88 -1.96
N LEU A 66 4.71 11.55 -0.67
CA LEU A 66 5.04 12.49 0.41
C LEU A 66 6.51 12.94 0.34
N ARG A 67 7.45 12.01 0.13
CA ARG A 67 8.89 12.33 0.01
C ARG A 67 9.16 13.30 -1.14
N VAL A 68 8.60 13.03 -2.32
CA VAL A 68 8.75 13.91 -3.49
C VAL A 68 8.21 15.31 -3.21
N ASN A 69 7.01 15.39 -2.64
CA ASN A 69 6.40 16.68 -2.30
C ASN A 69 7.24 17.45 -1.27
N LEU A 70 7.71 16.78 -0.21
CA LEU A 70 8.59 17.40 0.79
C LEU A 70 9.88 17.92 0.18
N THR A 71 10.55 17.14 -0.67
CA THR A 71 11.77 17.57 -1.36
C THR A 71 11.52 18.80 -2.23
N ASN A 72 10.42 18.82 -2.98
CA ASN A 72 10.05 19.96 -3.82
C ASN A 72 9.73 21.20 -2.97
N THR A 73 9.00 21.04 -1.87
CA THR A 73 8.70 22.13 -0.94
C THR A 73 9.96 22.70 -0.31
N VAL A 74 10.89 21.86 0.18
CA VAL A 74 12.18 22.32 0.73
C VAL A 74 13.00 23.07 -0.32
N LYS A 75 13.06 22.54 -1.56
CA LYS A 75 13.72 23.22 -2.67
C LYS A 75 13.11 24.59 -2.95
N LEU A 76 11.78 24.69 -2.96
CA LEU A 76 11.07 25.96 -3.15
C LEU A 76 11.38 26.95 -2.03
N ILE A 77 11.34 26.50 -0.77
CA ILE A 77 11.70 27.34 0.38
C ILE A 77 13.11 27.88 0.21
N ASN A 78 14.09 27.04 -0.11
CA ASN A 78 15.48 27.45 -0.33
C ASN A 78 15.61 28.50 -1.45
N THR A 79 14.86 28.35 -2.55
CA THR A 79 14.84 29.34 -3.64
C THR A 79 14.21 30.67 -3.21
N LEU A 80 13.24 30.66 -2.30
CA LEU A 80 12.54 31.87 -1.86
C LEU A 80 13.29 32.66 -0.78
N ILE A 81 14.14 31.99 0.01
CA ILE A 81 14.90 32.60 1.10
C ILE A 81 16.34 32.96 0.71
N SER A 82 16.84 32.46 -0.43
CA SER A 82 18.20 32.77 -0.93
C SER A 82 18.21 34.01 -1.81
#